data_AF-A0A0U1L108-F1
#
_entry.id   AF-A0A0U1L108-F1
#
_cell.length_a   1.000
_cell.length_b   1.000
_cell.length_c   1.000
_cell.angle_alpha   90.00
_cell.angle_beta   90.00
_cell.angle_gamma   90.00
#
_symmetry.space_group_name_H-M   'P 1'
#
loop_
_entity.id
_entity.type
_entity.pdbx_description
1 polymer ?
#
loop_
_entity_poly.entity_id
_entity_poly.type
_entity_poly.pdbx_seq_one_letter_code
_entity_poly.pdbx_strand_id
1 'polypeptide(L)' 'MKNVKTGLEIVRIHQEYVDKINELNVAVHKLEEFGYTKTVLKEELAKLTTDLQTLENTRFQALEPVVITTSLLGGR' A
#
# COMPACT_ATOMS: atom_id res chain seq x y z
N MET A 1 22.23 -0.85 -1.76
CA MET A 1 21.34 0.34 -1.68
C MET A 1 19.93 -0.13 -1.37
N LYS A 2 19.35 0.29 -0.24
CA LYS A 2 17.91 0.05 0.01
C LYS A 2 17.15 0.90 -1.01
N ASN A 3 16.38 0.25 -1.88
CA ASN A 3 15.63 0.90 -2.95
C ASN A 3 14.41 1.58 -2.29
N VAL A 4 14.61 2.83 -1.83
CA VAL A 4 13.57 3.63 -1.18
C VAL A 4 12.56 4.03 -2.25
N LYS A 5 11.34 3.48 -2.16
CA LYS A 5 10.26 3.82 -3.07
C LYS A 5 9.84 5.26 -2.86
N THR A 6 9.64 5.98 -3.95
CA THR A 6 9.10 7.34 -3.96
C THR A 6 7.63 7.35 -3.54
N GLY A 7 7.13 8.48 -3.03
CA GLY A 7 5.72 8.61 -2.64
C GLY A 7 4.73 8.27 -3.76
N LEU A 8 5.06 8.63 -5.01
CA LEU A 8 4.25 8.30 -6.19
C LEU A 8 4.19 6.79 -6.46
N GLU A 9 5.32 6.09 -6.32
CA GLU A 9 5.38 4.63 -6.44
C GLU A 9 4.56 3.94 -5.34
N ILE A 10 4.59 4.48 -4.13
CA ILE A 10 3.81 3.97 -3.00
C ILE A 10 2.30 4.12 -3.26
N VAL A 11 1.87 5.27 -3.80
CA VAL A 11 0.47 5.51 -4.19
C VAL A 11 0.06 4.56 -5.33
N ARG A 12 0.92 4.37 -6.33
CA ARG A 12 0.64 3.46 -7.44
C ARG A 12 0.46 2.01 -6.97
N ILE A 13 1.35 1.55 -6.10
CA ILE A 13 1.29 0.20 -5.50
C ILE A 13 0.01 0.04 -4.66
N HIS A 14 -0.44 1.10 -3.97
CA HIS A 14 -1.74 1.07 -3.28
C HIS A 14 -2.88 0.75 -4.22
N GLN A 15 -2.95 1.49 -5.33
CA GLN A 15 -4.04 1.36 -6.28
C GLN A 15 -4.03 -0.03 -6.90
N GLU A 16 -2.85 -0.53 -7.28
CA GLU A 16 -2.68 -1.90 -7.78
C GLU A 16 -3.17 -2.97 -6.79
N TYR A 17 -2.92 -2.79 -5.48
CA TYR A 17 -3.43 -3.70 -4.45
C TYR A 17 -4.95 -3.59 -4.26
N VAL A 18 -5.51 -2.38 -4.26
CA VAL A 18 -6.96 -2.16 -4.16
C VAL A 18 -7.68 -2.82 -5.33
N ASP A 19 -7.16 -2.66 -6.55
CA ASP A 19 -7.75 -3.23 -7.77
C ASP A 19 -7.74 -4.77 -7.71
N LYS A 20 -6.63 -5.38 -7.28
CA LYS A 20 -6.53 -6.84 -7.09
C LYS A 20 -7.46 -7.37 -6.01
N ILE A 21 -7.59 -6.66 -4.89
CA ILE A 21 -8.51 -7.07 -3.81
C ILE A 21 -9.96 -7.06 -4.33
N ASN A 22 -10.34 -6.06 -5.11
CA ASN A 22 -11.66 -5.97 -5.71
C ASN A 22 -11.91 -7.12 -6.71
N GLU A 23 -10.94 -7.42 -7.57
CA GLU A 23 -11.01 -8.52 -8.53
C GLU A 23 -11.19 -9.88 -7.81
N LEU A 24 -10.37 -10.14 -6.77
CA LEU A 24 -10.44 -11.36 -5.98
C LEU A 24 -11.77 -11.49 -5.22
N ASN A 25 -12.29 -10.40 -4.65
CA ASN A 25 -13.60 -10.41 -4.00
C ASN A 25 -14.72 -10.83 -4.97
N VAL A 26 -14.71 -10.26 -6.19
CA VAL A 26 -15.67 -10.63 -7.24
C VAL A 26 -15.51 -12.09 -7.64
N ALA A 27 -14.28 -12.59 -7.78
CA ALA A 27 -14.02 -13.99 -8.12
C ALA A 27 -14.50 -14.96 -7.02
N VAL A 28 -14.25 -14.63 -5.75
CA VAL A 28 -14.70 -15.41 -4.59
C VAL A 28 -16.22 -15.48 -4.50
N HIS A 29 -16.93 -14.40 -4.84
CA HIS A 29 -18.39 -14.37 -4.86
C HIS A 29 -18.99 -15.19 -6.01
N LYS A 30 -18.30 -15.28 -7.16
CA LYS A 30 -18.73 -16.13 -8.29
C LYS A 30 -18.47 -17.62 -8.06
N LEU A 31 -17.62 -17.98 -7.10
CA LEU A 31 -17.30 -19.36 -6.72
C LEU A 31 -18.16 -19.78 -5.52
N GLU A 32 -19.43 -20.09 -5.77
CA GLU A 32 -20.33 -20.65 -4.74
C GLU A 32 -20.07 -22.15 -4.48
N GLU A 33 -19.64 -22.91 -5.49
CA GLU A 33 -19.55 -24.39 -5.42
C GLU A 33 -18.14 -24.98 -5.30
N PHE A 34 -17.07 -24.18 -5.44
CA PHE A 34 -15.69 -24.68 -5.43
C PHE A 34 -14.97 -24.41 -4.10
N GLY A 35 -15.17 -25.31 -3.12
CA GLY A 35 -14.68 -25.15 -1.75
C GLY A 35 -13.16 -24.94 -1.64
N TYR A 36 -12.34 -25.71 -2.37
CA TYR A 36 -10.88 -25.58 -2.31
C TYR A 36 -10.38 -24.28 -2.96
N THR A 37 -10.84 -23.97 -4.17
CA THR A 37 -10.47 -22.73 -4.89
C THR A 37 -10.88 -21.48 -4.12
N LYS A 38 -12.05 -21.50 -3.48
CA LYS A 38 -12.54 -20.41 -2.64
C LYS A 38 -11.65 -20.19 -1.42
N THR A 39 -11.14 -21.25 -0.80
CA THR A 39 -10.23 -21.16 0.34
C THR A 39 -8.91 -20.51 -0.07
N VAL A 40 -8.29 -20.96 -1.17
CA VAL A 40 -7.04 -20.38 -1.67
C VAL A 40 -7.19 -18.90 -2.00
N LEU A 41 -8.29 -18.51 -2.64
CA LEU A 41 -8.55 -17.10 -2.95
C LEU A 41 -8.78 -16.25 -1.69
N LYS A 42 -9.43 -16.80 -0.65
CA LYS A 42 -9.60 -16.11 0.64
C LYS A 42 -8.26 -15.92 1.35
N GLU A 43 -7.38 -16.91 1.31
CA GLU A 43 -6.03 -16.82 1.88
C GLU A 43 -5.20 -15.73 1.20
N GLU A 44 -5.22 -15.68 -0.13
CA GLU A 44 -4.50 -14.66 -0.89
C GLU A 44 -5.09 -13.26 -0.63
N LEU A 45 -6.42 -13.15 -0.48
CA LEU A 45 -7.10 -11.90 -0.14
C LEU A 45 -6.72 -11.40 1.26
N ALA A 46 -6.64 -12.30 2.25
CA ALA A 46 -6.20 -11.98 3.61
C ALA A 46 -4.75 -11.49 3.63
N LYS A 47 -3.88 -12.12 2.84
CA LYS A 47 -2.47 -11.73 2.68
C LYS A 47 -2.34 -10.34 2.06
N LEU A 48 -3.02 -10.10 0.93
CA LEU A 48 -3.04 -8.79 0.25
C LEU A 48 -3.58 -7.67 1.15
N THR A 49 -4.59 -7.96 1.96
CA THR A 49 -5.14 -7.00 2.93
C THR A 49 -4.11 -6.65 4.01
N THR A 50 -3.38 -7.64 4.51
CA THR A 50 -2.31 -7.44 5.51
C THR A 50 -1.15 -6.62 4.93
N ASP A 51 -0.76 -6.91 3.68
CA ASP A 51 0.29 -6.18 2.97
C ASP A 51 -0.13 -4.72 2.73
N LEU A 52 -1.40 -4.49 2.36
CA LEU A 52 -1.97 -3.15 2.21
C LEU A 52 -1.91 -2.35 3.52
N GLN A 53 -2.37 -2.95 4.63
CA GLN A 53 -2.33 -2.33 5.97
C GLN A 53 -0.89 -2.00 6.39
N THR A 54 0.05 -2.91 6.11
CA THR A 54 1.47 -2.67 6.38
C THR A 54 2.00 -1.49 5.58
N LEU A 55 1.62 -1.40 4.30
CA LEU A 55 2.01 -0.31 3.42
C LEU A 55 1.38 1.04 3.84
N GLU A 56 0.15 1.03 4.35
CA GLU A 56 -0.52 2.21 4.91
C GLU A 56 0.18 2.68 6.20
N ASN A 57 0.56 1.75 7.08
CA ASN A 57 1.34 2.07 8.28
C ASN A 57 2.68 2.75 7.96
N THR A 58 3.27 2.47 6.78
CA THR A 58 4.50 3.15 6.33
C THR A 58 4.27 4.51 5.68
N ARG A 59 3.03 4.85 5.29
CA ARG A 59 2.68 6.12 4.61
C ARG A 59 2.35 7.28 5.52
N PHE A 60 2.00 7.00 6.77
CA PHE A 60 1.50 8.02 7.70
C PHE A 60 2.40 8.26 8.91
N GLN A 61 3.69 7.92 8.83
CA GLN A 61 4.64 8.50 9.78
C GLN A 61 4.77 9.99 9.45
N ALA A 62 4.40 10.84 10.40
CA ALA A 62 4.61 12.28 10.30
C ALA A 62 6.07 12.52 9.90
N LEU A 63 6.27 13.13 8.72
CA LEU A 63 7.59 13.60 8.35
C LEU A 63 8.02 14.59 9.43
N GLU A 64 9.18 14.35 10.06
CA GLU A 64 9.73 15.32 11.00
C GLU A 64 9.80 16.69 10.31
N PRO A 65 9.36 17.76 10.99
CA PRO A 65 9.34 19.08 10.39
C PRO A 65 10.76 19.44 9.90
N VAL A 66 10.90 19.62 8.59
CA VAL A 66 12.15 20.12 8.01
C VAL A 66 12.30 21.57 8.41
N VAL A 67 13.11 21.83 9.44
CA VAL A 67 13.50 23.19 9.81
C VAL A 67 14.44 23.70 8.72
N ILE A 68 13.90 24.47 7.78
CA ILE A 68 14.71 25.23 6.83
C ILE A 68 15.38 26.34 7.64
N THR A 69 16.64 26.13 8.04
CA THR A 69 17.47 27.22 8.52
C THR A 69 17.70 28.15 7.34
N THR A 70 17.07 29.32 7.38
CA THR A 70 17.38 30.40 6.45
C THR A 70 18.85 30.75 6.65
N SER A 71 19.72 30.21 5.78
CA SER A 71 21.12 30.62 5.74
C SER A 71 21.15 32.12 5.56
N LEU A 72 21.88 32.80 6.43
CA LEU A 72 22.11 34.24 6.50
C LEU A 72 22.77 34.76 5.21
N LEU A 73 22.01 34.84 4.11
CA LEU A 73 22.42 35.42 2.84
C LEU A 73 21.60 36.69 2.55
N GLY A 74 21.61 37.61 3.52
CA GLY A 74 21.05 38.94 3.33
C GLY A 74 21.11 39.76 4.62
N GLY A 75 22.14 40.59 4.78
CA GLY A 75 22.17 41.54 5.89
C GLY A 75 23.51 42.18 6.22
N ARG A 76 24.02 42.99 5.28
CA ARG A 76 25.21 43.88 5.33
C ARG A 76 26.57 43.26 5.06
#